data_AF-A0A536W8Z6-F1
#
_entry.id   AF-A0A536W8Z6-F1
#
_cell.length_a   1.000
_cell.length_b   1.000
_cell.length_c   1.000
_cell.angle_alpha   90.00
_cell.angle_beta   90.00
_cell.angle_gamma   90.00
#
_symmetry.space_group_name_H-M   'P 1'
#
loop_
_entity.id
_entity.type
_entity.pdbx_description
1 polymer ?
#
loop_
_entity_poly.entity_id
_entity_poly.type
_entity_poly.pdbx_seq_one_letter_code
_entity_poly.pdbx_strand_id
1 'polypeptide(L)' 'MPPRKRPEELRSHRWYGVGDRKTFDHRSRTAQMGYDKSDYAGKPVIAIINTWSDINPCHAHFRTRAE' A
#
# COMPACT_ATOMS: atom_id res chain seq x y z
N MET A 1 -2.12 -9.92 -23.68
CA MET A 1 -2.00 -9.30 -22.35
C MET A 1 -3.41 -9.14 -21.77
N PRO A 2 -3.67 -9.45 -20.49
CA PRO A 2 -4.97 -9.16 -19.91
C PRO A 2 -5.25 -7.64 -19.91
N PRO A 3 -6.53 -7.22 -20.01
CA PRO A 3 -6.88 -5.81 -19.99
C PRO A 3 -6.50 -5.17 -18.65
N ARG A 4 -6.17 -3.87 -18.69
CA ARG A 4 -5.84 -3.10 -17.48
C ARG A 4 -7.09 -3.00 -16.59
N LYS A 5 -6.93 -3.36 -15.32
CA LYS A 5 -8.02 -3.29 -14.32
C LYS A 5 -8.41 -1.85 -14.04
N ARG A 6 -9.70 -1.62 -13.86
CA ARG A 6 -10.25 -0.37 -13.35
C ARG A 6 -9.95 -0.23 -11.85
N PRO A 7 -9.93 0.99 -11.28
CA PRO A 7 -9.63 1.16 -9.87
C PRO A 7 -10.56 0.39 -8.91
N GLU A 8 -11.81 0.17 -9.28
CA GLU A 8 -12.81 -0.59 -8.51
C GLU A 8 -12.52 -2.09 -8.49
N GLU A 9 -11.79 -2.58 -9.49
CA GLU A 9 -11.41 -3.99 -9.65
C GLU A 9 -10.11 -4.34 -8.92
N LEU A 10 -9.42 -3.34 -8.36
CA LEU A 10 -8.23 -3.54 -7.56
C LEU A 10 -8.63 -4.09 -6.18
N ARG A 11 -7.86 -5.06 -5.67
CA ARG A 11 -8.04 -5.61 -4.32
C ARG A 11 -7.98 -4.55 -3.21
N SER A 12 -7.21 -3.47 -3.43
CA SER A 12 -7.10 -2.33 -2.53
C SER A 12 -8.40 -1.53 -2.41
N HIS A 13 -9.29 -1.59 -3.41
CA HIS A 13 -10.58 -0.91 -3.36
C HIS A 13 -11.45 -1.38 -2.19
N ARG A 14 -11.33 -2.64 -1.77
CA ARG A 14 -12.03 -3.18 -0.60
C ARG A 14 -11.64 -2.50 0.72
N TRP A 15 -10.44 -1.92 0.78
CA TRP A 15 -9.89 -1.27 1.99
C TRP A 15 -9.97 0.25 1.93
N TYR A 16 -9.95 0.83 0.72
CA TYR A 16 -9.83 2.27 0.53
C TYR A 16 -10.91 2.90 -0.35
N GLY A 17 -11.71 2.12 -1.07
CA GLY A 17 -12.67 2.59 -2.08
C GLY A 17 -14.13 2.56 -1.62
N VAL A 18 -14.51 1.58 -0.79
CA VAL A 18 -15.88 1.42 -0.30
C VAL A 18 -16.28 2.55 0.65
N GLY A 19 -17.59 2.84 0.73
CA GLY A 19 -18.16 3.88 1.58
C GLY A 19 -18.66 3.37 2.94
N ASP A 20 -17.98 2.42 3.57
CA ASP A 20 -18.38 1.85 4.86
C ASP A 20 -17.47 2.30 6.02
N ARG A 21 -17.88 1.97 7.25
CA ARG A 21 -17.12 2.33 8.46
C ARG A 21 -15.72 1.71 8.48
N LYS A 22 -15.57 0.46 8.02
CA LYS A 22 -14.27 -0.21 7.96
C LYS A 22 -13.29 0.54 7.06
N THR A 23 -13.77 0.98 5.90
CA THR A 23 -12.96 1.78 4.97
C THR A 23 -12.60 3.15 5.56
N PHE A 24 -13.49 3.77 6.35
CA PHE A 24 -13.14 4.98 7.10
C PHE A 24 -11.99 4.72 8.09
N ASP A 25 -12.05 3.63 8.85
CA ASP A 25 -10.99 3.27 9.81
C ASP A 25 -9.64 3.03 9.12
N HIS A 26 -9.64 2.34 7.97
CA HIS A 26 -8.41 2.13 7.17
C HIS A 26 -7.82 3.44 6.64
N ARG A 27 -8.66 4.33 6.09
CA ARG A 27 -8.23 5.65 5.62
C ARG A 27 -7.69 6.50 6.77
N SER A 28 -8.33 6.46 7.93
CA SER A 28 -7.91 7.18 9.14
C SER A 28 -6.51 6.71 9.61
N ARG A 29 -6.26 5.40 9.64
CA ARG A 29 -4.93 4.84 9.95
C ARG A 29 -3.86 5.23 8.94
N THR A 30 -4.21 5.24 7.65
CA THR A 30 -3.29 5.68 6.59
C THR A 30 -2.98 7.17 6.69
N ALA A 31 -3.97 8.01 7.01
CA ALA A 31 -3.77 9.43 7.28
C ALA A 31 -2.90 9.69 8.52
N GLN A 32 -3.04 8.87 9.57
CA GLN A 32 -2.18 8.93 10.76
C GLN A 32 -0.69 8.71 10.43
N MET A 33 -0.38 7.96 9.37
CA MET A 33 1.00 7.77 8.88
C MET A 33 1.50 8.91 7.97
N GLY A 34 0.66 9.91 7.67
CA GLY A 34 1.01 11.08 6.87
C GLY A 34 0.67 11.01 5.37
N TYR A 35 -0.09 10.00 4.93
CA TYR A 35 -0.51 9.88 3.53
C TYR A 35 -1.84 10.60 3.26
N ASP A 36 -1.91 11.29 2.13
CA ASP A 36 -3.16 11.90 1.65
C ASP A 36 -3.98 10.91 0.80
N LYS A 37 -5.28 11.20 0.67
CA LYS A 37 -6.16 10.46 -0.24
C LYS A 37 -5.62 10.40 -1.66
N SER A 38 -4.94 11.45 -2.15
CA SER A 38 -4.33 11.47 -3.48
C SER A 38 -3.25 10.41 -3.69
N ASP A 39 -2.64 9.89 -2.62
CA ASP A 39 -1.52 8.95 -2.70
C ASP A 39 -1.98 7.55 -3.07
N TYR A 40 -3.16 7.14 -2.61
CA TYR A 40 -3.67 5.77 -2.78
C TYR A 40 -5.01 5.68 -3.53
N ALA A 41 -5.83 6.74 -3.56
CA ALA A 41 -7.15 6.66 -4.17
C ALA A 41 -7.04 6.50 -5.70
N GLY A 42 -7.72 5.48 -6.23
CA GLY A 42 -7.73 5.22 -7.67
C GLY A 42 -6.44 4.57 -8.20
N LYS A 43 -5.43 4.37 -7.36
CA LYS A 43 -4.09 3.90 -7.74
C LYS A 43 -3.83 2.48 -7.21
N PRO A 44 -3.03 1.67 -7.90
CA PRO A 44 -2.54 0.41 -7.35
C PRO A 44 -1.71 0.65 -6.08
N VAL A 45 -2.05 -0.05 -5.01
CA VAL A 45 -1.26 -0.04 -3.76
C VAL A 45 -0.25 -1.17 -3.83
N ILE A 46 1.04 -0.83 -3.91
CA ILE A 46 2.13 -1.77 -4.08
C ILE A 46 2.87 -1.93 -2.75
N ALA A 47 2.85 -3.14 -2.20
CA ALA A 47 3.63 -3.46 -1.02
C ALA A 47 5.04 -3.88 -1.44
N ILE A 48 6.05 -3.23 -0.87
CA ILE A 48 7.44 -3.65 -0.97
C ILE A 48 7.72 -4.59 0.20
N ILE A 49 7.80 -5.89 -0.07
CA ILE A 49 8.15 -6.87 0.95
C ILE A 49 9.67 -6.81 1.12
N ASN A 50 10.12 -6.16 2.19
CA ASN A 50 11.53 -6.02 2.51
C ASN A 50 11.91 -6.99 3.63
N THR A 51 12.88 -7.88 3.36
CA THR A 51 13.41 -8.86 4.31
C THR A 51 14.71 -8.41 4.98
N TRP A 52 15.02 -7.11 4.91
CA TRP A 52 16.08 -6.46 5.70
C TRP A 52 15.88 -6.73 7.20
N SER A 53 16.98 -7.06 7.88
CA SER A 53 17.07 -7.10 9.34
C SER A 53 18.53 -6.98 9.78
N ASP A 54 18.78 -6.47 10.99
CA ASP A 54 20.15 -6.34 11.53
C ASP A 54 20.82 -7.70 11.78
N ILE A 55 20.03 -8.77 11.95
CA ILE A 55 20.52 -10.14 12.20
C ILE A 55 20.97 -10.81 10.89
N ASN A 56 20.48 -10.37 9.72
CA ASN A 56 20.79 -10.99 8.43
C ASN A 56 21.80 -10.14 7.61
N PRO A 57 23.10 -10.46 7.66
CA PRO A 57 24.13 -9.67 6.98
C PRO A 57 23.96 -9.69 5.45
N CYS A 58 23.41 -10.75 4.86
CA CYS A 58 23.18 -10.84 3.42
C CYS A 58 22.17 -9.80 2.91
N HIS A 59 21.22 -9.39 3.75
CA HIS A 59 20.15 -8.46 3.40
C HIS A 59 20.38 -7.04 3.95
N ALA A 60 21.54 -6.76 4.57
CA ALA A 60 21.82 -5.48 5.21
C ALA A 60 21.62 -4.27 4.27
N HIS A 61 21.85 -4.46 2.96
CA HIS A 61 21.73 -3.41 1.95
C HIS A 61 20.30 -3.24 1.38
N PHE A 62 19.32 -4.07 1.77
CA PHE A 62 17.97 -4.01 1.20
C PHE A 62 17.17 -2.78 1.66
N ARG A 63 17.51 -2.16 2.78
CA ARG A 63 16.88 -0.92 3.23
C ARG A 63 17.05 0.19 2.19
N THR A 64 18.28 0.45 1.75
CA THR A 64 18.62 1.44 0.72
C THR A 64 18.07 1.07 -0.67
N ARG A 65 17.74 -0.19 -0.93
CA ARG A 65 17.13 -0.62 -2.20
C ARG A 65 15.61 -0.42 -2.23
N ALA A 66 14.97 -0.31 -1.06
CA ALA A 66 13.53 -0.15 -0.94
C ALA A 66 13.08 1.32 -0.79
N GLU A 67 14.02 2.19 -0.43
CA GLU A 67 13.89 3.65 -0.48
C GLU A 67 13.88 4.15 -1.94
#